data_AF-A0A1Y1K9J6-F1
#
_entry.id   AF-A0A1Y1K9J6-F1
#
_cell.length_a   1.000
_cell.length_b   1.000
_cell.length_c   1.000
_cell.angle_alpha   90.00
_cell.angle_beta   90.00
_cell.angle_gamma   90.00
#
_symmetry.space_group_name_H-M   'P 1'
#
loop_
_entity.id
_entity.type
_entity.pdbx_description
1 polymer ?
#
loop_
_entity_poly.entity_id
_entity_poly.type
_entity_poly.pdbx_seq_one_letter_code
_entity_poly.pdbx_strand_id
1 'polypeptide(L)'
;MSPFHDSESPAQDLEELLTKIGFQSVYVTMERQEFLIPMEDLPEFVVVQTPFDIPPEFEEKFGQACVDTARTLKLNRFVDGQECCYLQLQLLFGHQRKPIASAQKPVF
;
A
#
# COMPACT_ATOMS: atom_id res chain seq x y z
N MET A 1 4.48 1.42 -7.83
CA MET A 1 3.02 1.13 -7.88
C MET A 1 2.79 -0.37 -7.77
N SER A 2 1.64 -0.79 -7.23
CA SER A 2 1.28 -2.22 -7.07
C SER A 2 1.20 -2.92 -8.43
N PRO A 3 1.68 -4.18 -8.57
CA PRO A 3 1.54 -4.94 -9.82
C PRO A 3 0.07 -5.22 -10.18
N PHE A 4 -0.86 -5.02 -9.26
CA PHE A 4 -2.29 -5.24 -9.45
C PHE A 4 -3.09 -3.93 -9.64
N HIS A 5 -2.42 -2.80 -9.87
CA HIS A 5 -3.10 -1.49 -9.95
C HIS A 5 -4.13 -1.38 -11.09
N ASP A 6 -3.86 -2.03 -12.22
CA ASP A 6 -4.75 -2.04 -13.40
C ASP A 6 -5.64 -3.29 -13.45
N SER A 7 -5.58 -4.16 -12.44
CA SER A 7 -6.39 -5.38 -12.41
C SER A 7 -7.84 -5.05 -12.04
N GLU A 8 -8.78 -5.64 -12.78
CA GLU A 8 -10.21 -5.59 -12.45
C GLU A 8 -10.56 -6.51 -11.26
N SER A 9 -9.70 -7.50 -10.99
CA SER A 9 -9.91 -8.56 -9.99
C SER A 9 -8.64 -8.85 -9.17
N PRO A 10 -8.03 -7.85 -8.51
CA PRO A 10 -6.66 -7.97 -7.98
C PRO A 10 -6.52 -9.04 -6.88
N ALA A 11 -7.60 -9.34 -6.15
CA ALA A 11 -7.63 -10.45 -5.19
C ALA A 11 -7.53 -11.83 -5.85
N GLN A 12 -8.25 -12.04 -6.95
CA GLN A 12 -8.22 -13.29 -7.70
C GLN A 12 -6.87 -13.47 -8.39
N ASP A 13 -6.36 -12.40 -9.02
CA ASP A 13 -5.06 -12.42 -9.70
C ASP A 13 -3.92 -12.80 -8.74
N LEU A 14 -3.94 -12.25 -7.50
CA LEU A 14 -2.97 -12.61 -6.47
C LEU A 14 -3.13 -14.07 -6.03
N GLU A 15 -4.36 -14.55 -5.84
CA GLU A 15 -4.64 -15.93 -5.45
C GLU A 15 -4.16 -16.93 -6.52
N GLU A 16 -4.45 -16.66 -7.78
CA GLU A 16 -4.01 -17.47 -8.93
C GLU A 16 -2.49 -17.50 -9.04
N LEU A 17 -1.84 -16.33 -8.92
CA LEU A 17 -0.39 -16.22 -8.97
C LEU A 17 0.27 -17.08 -7.88
N LEU A 18 -0.20 -16.97 -6.63
CA LEU A 18 0.38 -17.67 -5.49
C LEU A 18 0.09 -19.17 -5.54
N THR A 19 -1.10 -19.57 -5.99
CA THR A 19 -1.44 -20.98 -6.20
C THR A 19 -0.56 -21.62 -7.28
N LYS A 20 -0.30 -20.88 -8.37
CA LYS A 20 0.57 -21.34 -9.47
C LYS A 20 2.00 -21.64 -9.00
N ILE A 21 2.51 -20.92 -8.01
CA ILE A 21 3.84 -21.15 -7.43
C ILE A 21 3.81 -22.10 -6.21
N GLY A 22 2.68 -22.78 -5.97
CA GLY A 22 2.55 -23.86 -5.01
C GLY A 22 2.17 -23.45 -3.60
N PHE A 23 1.86 -22.16 -3.35
CA PHE A 23 1.29 -21.75 -2.07
C PHE A 23 -0.17 -22.18 -1.97
N GLN A 24 -0.61 -22.49 -0.75
CA GLN A 24 -2.02 -22.65 -0.46
C GLN A 24 -2.59 -21.31 0.00
N SER A 25 -3.52 -20.75 -0.77
CA SER A 25 -4.30 -19.57 -0.38
C SER A 25 -5.15 -19.92 0.85
N VAL A 26 -5.03 -19.12 1.93
CA VAL A 26 -5.91 -19.21 3.11
C VAL A 26 -7.02 -18.18 2.97
N TYR A 27 -6.63 -16.94 2.71
CA TYR A 27 -7.54 -15.87 2.30
C TYR A 27 -6.79 -14.81 1.52
N VAL A 28 -7.51 -14.15 0.62
CA VAL A 28 -7.12 -12.89 -0.01
C VAL A 28 -8.34 -11.98 0.06
N THR A 29 -8.14 -10.73 0.46
CA THR A 29 -9.22 -9.76 0.64
C THR A 29 -8.77 -8.37 0.21
N MET A 30 -9.73 -7.58 -0.24
CA MET A 30 -9.56 -6.16 -0.51
C MET A 30 -10.31 -5.36 0.54
N GLU A 31 -9.58 -4.56 1.29
CA GLU A 31 -10.16 -3.76 2.37
C GLU A 31 -9.88 -2.29 2.14
N ARG A 32 -10.89 -1.48 2.44
CA ARG A 32 -10.73 -0.03 2.50
C ARG A 32 -10.13 0.33 3.85
N GLN A 33 -8.99 1.00 3.82
CA GLN A 33 -8.27 1.46 4.99
C GLN A 33 -8.18 2.98 4.98
N GLU A 34 -8.35 3.56 6.16
CA GLU A 34 -8.25 4.99 6.39
C GLU A 34 -6.94 5.29 7.08
N PHE A 35 -6.18 6.24 6.52
CA PHE A 35 -4.91 6.69 7.08
C PHE A 35 -5.03 8.16 7.47
N LEU A 36 -4.51 8.45 8.65
CA LEU A 36 -4.29 9.79 9.13
C LEU A 36 -2.79 10.03 9.16
N ILE A 37 -2.33 10.94 8.31
CA ILE A 37 -0.92 11.33 8.25
C ILE A 37 -0.84 12.74 8.83
N PRO A 38 -0.10 12.97 9.91
CA PRO A 38 0.18 14.33 10.38
C PRO A 38 0.67 15.20 9.22
N MET A 39 0.14 16.42 9.11
CA MET A 39 0.53 17.32 8.01
C MET A 39 2.02 17.66 8.01
N GLU A 40 2.68 17.54 9.17
CA GLU A 40 4.13 17.69 9.33
C GLU A 40 4.93 16.54 8.70
N ASP A 41 4.38 15.33 8.67
CA ASP A 41 5.01 14.13 8.09
C ASP A 41 4.70 13.97 6.59
N LEU A 42 3.69 14.69 6.10
CA LEU A 42 3.23 14.58 4.71
C LEU A 42 4.33 14.85 3.67
N PRO A 43 5.24 15.84 3.82
CA PRO A 43 6.34 16.06 2.88
C PRO A 43 7.22 14.83 2.67
N GLU A 44 7.66 14.19 3.77
CA GLU A 44 8.50 13.00 3.70
C GLU A 44 7.72 11.83 3.11
N PHE A 45 6.46 11.65 3.55
CA PHE A 45 5.59 10.61 3.03
C PHE A 45 5.46 10.67 1.51
N VAL A 46 5.23 11.86 0.92
CA VAL A 46 5.07 11.97 -0.54
C VAL A 46 6.37 11.75 -1.28
N VAL A 47 7.51 12.26 -0.77
CA VAL A 47 8.83 12.10 -1.39
C VAL A 47 9.23 10.63 -1.44
N VAL A 48 9.01 9.87 -0.37
CA VAL A 48 9.35 8.44 -0.33
C VAL A 48 8.43 7.60 -1.25
N GLN A 49 7.21 8.07 -1.51
CA GLN A 49 6.23 7.35 -2.33
C GLN A 49 6.30 7.70 -3.82
N THR A 50 7.03 8.75 -4.22
CA THR A 50 7.13 9.10 -5.64
C THR A 50 7.87 8.01 -6.42
N PRO A 51 7.37 7.59 -7.60
CA PRO A 51 7.96 6.50 -8.38
C PRO A 51 9.19 6.94 -9.19
N PHE A 52 9.74 8.12 -8.91
CA PHE A 52 10.89 8.72 -9.57
C PHE A 52 11.74 9.46 -8.54
N ASP A 53 13.03 9.59 -8.81
CA ASP A 53 13.95 10.33 -7.97
C ASP A 53 13.70 11.84 -8.12
N ILE A 54 13.49 12.52 -6.99
CA ILE A 54 13.43 13.97 -6.94
C ILE A 54 14.85 14.46 -6.68
N PRO A 55 15.40 15.40 -7.47
CA PRO A 55 16.74 15.93 -7.18
C PRO A 55 16.78 16.52 -5.76
N PRO A 56 17.85 16.27 -4.97
CA PRO A 56 17.91 16.66 -3.55
C PRO A 56 17.61 18.14 -3.30
N GLU A 57 18.02 19.02 -4.22
CA GLU A 57 17.76 20.45 -4.15
C GLU A 57 16.28 20.85 -4.29
N PHE A 58 15.42 19.92 -4.73
CA PHE A 58 13.99 20.13 -4.93
C PHE A 58 13.11 19.35 -3.96
N GLU A 59 13.64 18.39 -3.19
CA GLU A 59 12.85 17.53 -2.29
C GLU A 59 12.02 18.35 -1.29
N GLU A 60 12.63 19.31 -0.61
CA GLU A 60 11.95 20.16 0.37
C GLU A 60 10.82 20.96 -0.29
N LYS A 61 11.11 21.59 -1.44
CA LYS A 61 10.13 22.40 -2.17
C LYS A 61 8.98 21.55 -2.71
N PHE A 62 9.28 20.34 -3.18
CA PHE A 62 8.29 19.40 -3.67
C PHE A 62 7.36 18.94 -2.54
N GLY A 63 7.93 18.48 -1.42
CA GLY A 63 7.17 18.05 -0.25
C GLY A 63 6.27 19.16 0.30
N GLN A 64 6.77 20.40 0.37
CA GLN A 64 5.98 21.54 0.81
C GLN A 64 4.84 21.87 -0.17
N ALA A 65 5.10 21.80 -1.48
CA ALA A 65 4.04 22.01 -2.48
C ALA A 65 2.91 20.97 -2.34
N CYS A 66 3.24 19.72 -1.98
CA CYS A 66 2.24 18.70 -1.69
C CYS A 66 1.41 19.01 -0.44
N VAL A 67 2.02 19.53 0.62
CA VAL A 67 1.31 20.02 1.83
C VAL A 67 0.33 21.14 1.48
N ASP A 68 0.80 22.14 0.73
CA ASP A 68 -0.03 23.28 0.32
C ASP A 68 -1.18 22.84 -0.58
N THR A 69 -0.92 21.87 -1.46
CA THR A 69 -1.94 21.25 -2.31
C THR A 69 -2.98 20.52 -1.47
N ALA A 70 -2.56 19.71 -0.49
CA ALA A 70 -3.47 18.98 0.38
C ALA A 70 -4.41 19.91 1.16
N ARG A 71 -3.88 21.04 1.69
CA ARG A 71 -4.70 22.08 2.34
C ARG A 71 -5.66 22.77 1.37
N THR A 72 -5.17 23.12 0.18
CA THR A 72 -5.96 23.78 -0.86
C THR A 72 -7.14 22.93 -1.30
N LEU A 73 -6.91 21.61 -1.43
CA LEU A 73 -7.92 20.62 -1.79
C LEU A 73 -8.79 20.18 -0.61
N LYS A 74 -8.54 20.70 0.61
CA LYS A 74 -9.25 20.33 1.85
C LYS A 74 -9.18 18.83 2.14
N LEU A 75 -8.03 18.23 1.87
CA LEU A 75 -7.73 16.83 2.22
C LEU A 75 -7.24 16.70 3.66
N ASN A 76 -7.01 17.82 4.35
CA ASN A 76 -6.66 17.89 5.75
C ASN A 76 -7.91 17.96 6.67
N ARG A 77 -7.78 17.43 7.89
CA ARG A 77 -8.76 17.55 8.98
C ARG A 77 -8.03 17.68 10.32
N PHE A 78 -8.67 18.32 11.29
CA PHE A 78 -8.15 18.37 12.65
C PHE A 78 -8.65 17.15 13.45
N VAL A 79 -7.73 16.41 14.06
CA VAL A 79 -8.00 15.27 14.95
C VAL A 79 -7.21 15.51 16.24
N ASP A 80 -7.90 15.56 17.38
CA ASP A 80 -7.27 15.78 18.70
C ASP A 80 -6.31 16.99 18.77
N GLY A 81 -6.61 18.05 18.01
CA GLY A 81 -5.81 19.28 17.95
C GLY A 81 -4.64 19.24 16.96
N GLN A 82 -4.39 18.11 16.29
CA GLN A 82 -3.38 17.97 15.24
C GLN A 82 -4.02 18.05 13.85
N GLU A 83 -3.38 18.77 12.94
CA GLU A 83 -3.78 18.82 11.53
C GLU A 83 -3.24 17.59 10.81
N CYS A 84 -4.13 16.77 10.24
CA CYS A 84 -3.76 15.53 9.56
C CYS A 84 -4.34 15.49 8.14
N CYS A 85 -3.56 15.00 7.18
CA CYS A 85 -4.04 14.57 5.88
C CYS A 85 -4.82 13.27 6.02
N TYR A 86 -6.03 13.25 5.47
CA TYR A 86 -6.89 12.07 5.44
C TYR A 86 -6.76 11.37 4.09
N LEU A 87 -6.27 10.13 4.10
CA LEU A 87 -6.18 9.29 2.93
C LEU A 87 -7.06 8.06 3.09
N GLN A 88 -7.73 7.68 2.01
CA GLN A 88 -8.52 6.47 1.96
C GLN A 88 -7.98 5.59 0.84
N LEU A 89 -7.40 4.45 1.19
CA LEU A 89 -6.75 3.54 0.27
C LEU A 89 -7.49 2.21 0.24
N GLN A 90 -7.58 1.61 -0.94
CA GLN A 90 -8.00 0.22 -1.08
C GLN A 90 -6.74 -0.65 -1.08
N LEU A 91 -6.62 -1.52 -0.10
CA LEU A 91 -5.44 -2.36 0.12
C LEU A 91 -5.79 -3.82 -0.09
N LEU A 92 -4.84 -4.55 -0.68
CA LEU A 92 -4.92 -5.98 -0.92
C LEU A 92 -4.15 -6.70 0.19
N PHE A 93 -4.85 -7.53 0.96
CA PHE A 93 -4.28 -8.36 2.02
C PHE A 93 -4.41 -9.83 1.65
N GLY A 94 -3.42 -10.63 2.03
CA GLY A 94 -3.51 -12.07 1.87
C GLY A 94 -2.68 -12.82 2.90
N HIS A 95 -3.17 -13.99 3.29
CA HIS A 95 -2.43 -14.97 4.06
C HIS A 95 -2.34 -16.25 3.24
N GLN A 96 -1.12 -16.74 3.09
CA GLN A 96 -0.84 -17.96 2.35
C GLN A 96 0.05 -18.89 3.16
N ARG A 97 -0.14 -20.18 2.98
CA ARG A 97 0.68 -21.21 3.60
C ARG A 97 1.65 -21.77 2.58
N LYS A 98 2.91 -21.93 2.99
CA LYS A 98 3.85 -22.76 2.23
C LYS A 98 3.28 -24.18 2.14
N PRO A 99 3.45 -24.86 1.00
CA PRO A 99 3.04 -26.24 0.89
C PRO A 99 3.76 -27.06 1.95
N ILE A 100 3.01 -27.80 2.76
CA ILE A 100 3.60 -28.80 3.66
C ILE A 100 4.23 -29.83 2.73
N ALA A 101 5.55 -29.98 2.78
CA ALA A 101 6.22 -31.10 2.13
C ALA A 101 5.53 -32.36 2.65
N SER A 102 4.70 -32.98 1.82
CA SER A 102 4.15 -34.29 2.12
C SER A 102 5.36 -35.18 2.39
N ALA A 103 5.43 -35.70 3.62
CA ALA A 103 6.40 -36.72 3.98
C ALA A 103 6.41 -37.74 2.84
N GLN A 104 7.53 -37.82 2.11
CA GLN A 104 7.76 -38.86 1.13
C GLN A 104 7.50 -40.17 1.87
N LYS A 105 6.37 -40.82 1.59
CA LYS A 105 6.17 -42.19 2.08
C LYS A 105 7.29 -43.01 1.47
N PRO A 106 8.14 -43.68 2.26
CA PRO A 106 9.11 -44.60 1.71
C PRO A 106 8.32 -45.69 0.99
N VAL A 107 8.61 -45.84 -0.30
CA VAL A 107 8.20 -47.00 -1.07
C VAL A 107 9.02 -48.17 -0.52
N PHE A 108 8.37 -49.04 0.25
CA PHE A 108 8.87 -50.37 0.57
C PHE A 108 8.17 -51.38 -0.34
#